data_AF-A0A2Y9SZ11-F1
#
_entry.id   AF-A0A2Y9SZ11-F1
#
_cell.length_a   1.000
_cell.length_b   1.000
_cell.length_c   1.000
_cell.angle_alpha   90.00
_cell.angle_beta   90.00
_cell.angle_gamma   90.00
#
_symmetry.space_group_name_H-M   'P 1'
#
loop_
_entity.id
_entity.type
_entity.pdbx_description
1 polymer ?
#
loop_
_entity_poly.entity_id
_entity_poly.type
_entity_poly.pdbx_seq_one_letter_code
_entity_poly.pdbx_strand_id
1 'polypeptide(L)'
;MVTIILLLSCDFWAVKNVTGRLMVGLRWWNHIDEDGKSHWVFESRKASPQDSKTVSEAESRIFWLGLIACPVLWVIFAFSALFSFRVKWLAVVIMGVVLQGANLYGYIRCKVGSRKDLTSMATSYLGKQFLRQTTGDDQTS
;
A
#
# COMPACT_ATOMS: atom_id res chain seq x y z
N MET A 1 15.11 -20.56 -15.09
CA MET A 1 14.18 -20.68 -13.94
C MET A 1 14.71 -19.94 -12.72
N VAL A 2 15.91 -20.27 -12.23
CA VAL A 2 16.55 -19.55 -11.11
C VAL A 2 16.72 -18.05 -11.39
N THR A 3 17.22 -17.70 -12.58
CA THR A 3 17.36 -16.29 -13.02
C THR A 3 16.05 -15.51 -13.00
N ILE A 4 14.94 -16.14 -13.42
CA ILE A 4 13.60 -15.53 -13.42
C ILE A 4 13.13 -15.28 -11.99
N ILE A 5 13.35 -16.25 -11.09
CA ILE A 5 12.97 -16.14 -9.68
C ILE A 5 13.77 -15.04 -8.97
N LEU A 6 15.07 -14.93 -9.26
CA LEU A 6 15.93 -13.87 -8.72
C LEU A 6 15.50 -12.49 -9.20
N LEU A 7 15.22 -12.34 -10.50
CA LEU A 7 14.71 -11.09 -11.06
C LEU A 7 13.35 -10.73 -10.47
N LEU A 8 12.44 -11.69 -10.29
CA LEU A 8 11.13 -11.49 -9.68
C LEU A 8 11.25 -11.05 -8.21
N SER A 9 12.20 -11.63 -7.48
CA SER A 9 12.46 -11.29 -6.08
C SER A 9 13.08 -9.89 -5.95
N CYS A 10 13.98 -9.53 -6.87
CA CYS A 10 14.55 -8.20 -6.97
C CYS A 10 13.48 -7.15 -7.33
N ASP A 11 12.63 -7.44 -8.32
CA ASP A 11 11.47 -6.60 -8.69
C ASP A 11 10.54 -6.42 -7.51
N PHE A 12 10.14 -7.51 -6.84
CA PHE A 12 9.31 -7.47 -5.64
C PHE A 12 9.94 -6.60 -4.55
N TRP A 13 11.24 -6.72 -4.32
CA TRP A 13 11.96 -5.93 -3.31
C TRP A 13 12.03 -4.45 -3.69
N ALA A 14 12.33 -4.14 -4.95
CA ALA A 14 12.37 -2.77 -5.44
C ALA A 14 10.98 -2.10 -5.35
N VAL A 15 9.93 -2.83 -5.72
CA VAL A 15 8.54 -2.34 -5.59
C VAL A 15 8.17 -2.13 -4.12
N LYS A 16 8.57 -3.05 -3.24
CA LYS A 16 8.25 -2.98 -1.80
C LYS A 16 9.03 -1.89 -1.05
N ASN A 17 10.31 -1.70 -1.36
CA ASN A 17 11.21 -0.87 -0.54
C ASN A 17 11.61 0.46 -1.19
N VAL A 18 11.70 0.50 -2.52
CA VAL A 18 12.18 1.68 -3.25
C VAL A 18 11.00 2.50 -3.72
N THR A 19 10.18 1.99 -4.65
CA THR A 19 9.07 2.78 -5.21
C THR A 19 7.97 3.04 -4.19
N GLY A 20 7.68 2.10 -3.28
CA GLY A 20 6.74 2.32 -2.18
C GLY A 20 7.11 3.51 -1.29
N ARG A 21 8.40 3.64 -0.94
CA ARG A 21 8.90 4.74 -0.09
C ARG A 21 9.09 6.05 -0.85
N LEU A 22 9.60 6.00 -2.08
CA LEU A 22 9.93 7.19 -2.86
C LEU A 22 8.71 7.84 -3.50
N MET A 23 7.83 7.06 -4.14
CA MET A 23 6.72 7.61 -4.93
C MET A 23 5.45 7.86 -4.12
N VAL A 24 5.15 7.02 -3.13
CA VAL A 24 3.89 7.12 -2.36
C VAL A 24 4.13 7.27 -0.86
N GLY A 25 5.37 7.07 -0.40
CA GLY A 25 5.69 7.11 1.03
C GLY A 25 4.91 6.08 1.86
N LEU A 26 4.46 4.98 1.23
CA LEU A 26 3.75 3.90 1.90
C LEU A 26 4.76 2.84 2.32
N ARG A 27 4.64 2.36 3.55
CA ARG A 27 5.53 1.35 4.10
C ARG A 27 4.71 0.36 4.93
N TRP A 28 4.91 -0.93 4.67
CA TRP A 28 4.30 -1.98 5.47
C TRP A 28 5.35 -3.01 5.90
N TRP A 29 5.29 -3.41 7.15
CA TRP A 29 6.09 -4.51 7.69
C TRP A 29 5.31 -5.27 8.76
N ASN A 30 5.75 -6.49 9.00
CA ASN A 30 5.25 -7.30 10.09
C ASN A 30 6.32 -7.30 11.20
N HIS A 31 5.90 -6.97 12.42
CA HIS A 31 6.70 -7.10 13.63
C HIS A 31 6.10 -8.23 14.46
N ILE A 32 6.92 -9.13 14.96
CA ILE A 32 6.48 -10.22 15.83
C ILE A 32 6.93 -9.85 17.24
N ASP A 33 5.97 -9.67 18.13
CA ASP A 33 6.24 -9.35 19.54
C ASP A 33 6.74 -10.61 20.28
N GLU A 34 7.30 -10.45 21.49
CA GLU A 34 7.81 -11.58 22.29
C GLU A 34 6.74 -12.63 22.62
N ASP A 35 5.46 -12.23 22.62
CA ASP A 35 4.30 -13.12 22.76
C ASP A 35 3.98 -13.96 21.49
N GLY A 36 4.77 -13.83 20.42
CA GLY A 36 4.55 -14.48 19.13
C GLY A 36 3.38 -13.90 18.32
N LYS A 37 2.82 -12.75 18.74
CA LYS A 37 1.73 -12.08 18.02
C LYS A 37 2.27 -11.24 16.87
N SER A 38 1.65 -11.38 15.69
CA SER A 38 2.07 -10.68 14.48
C SER A 38 1.39 -9.31 14.37
N HIS A 39 2.14 -8.24 14.64
CA HIS A 39 1.70 -6.86 14.50
C HIS A 39 2.04 -6.31 13.12
N TRP A 40 1.01 -6.02 12.33
CA TRP A 40 1.18 -5.45 11.01
C TRP A 40 1.14 -3.92 11.06
N VAL A 41 2.28 -3.28 10.85
CA VAL A 41 2.42 -1.82 10.87
C VAL A 41 2.36 -1.30 9.44
N PHE A 42 1.44 -0.37 9.19
CA PHE A 42 1.22 0.26 7.88
C PHE A 42 1.39 1.77 8.04
N GLU A 43 2.55 2.28 7.65
CA GLU A 43 2.84 3.71 7.64
C GLU A 43 2.50 4.31 6.27
N SER A 44 2.04 5.55 6.31
CA SER A 44 1.91 6.42 5.14
C SER A 44 2.52 7.77 5.49
N ARG A 45 3.50 8.24 4.73
CA ARG A 45 4.04 9.59 4.90
C ARG A 45 2.95 10.61 4.52
N LYS A 46 2.60 11.51 5.44
CA LYS A 46 1.74 12.67 5.15
C LYS A 46 2.48 13.54 4.13
N ALA A 47 1.99 13.59 2.89
CA ALA A 47 2.33 14.69 1.99
C ALA A 47 1.77 15.97 2.61
N SER A 48 2.62 16.88 3.04
CA SER A 48 2.20 18.18 3.57
C SER A 48 1.38 18.91 2.50
N PRO A 49 0.22 19.52 2.81
CA PRO A 49 -0.67 20.11 1.80
C PRO A 49 -0.09 21.30 1.03
N GLN A 50 1.10 21.79 1.42
CA GLN A 50 1.54 23.15 1.12
C GLN A 50 2.60 23.27 0.00
N ASP A 51 3.33 22.21 -0.38
CA ASP A 51 4.47 22.34 -1.32
C ASP A 51 4.42 21.46 -2.60
N SER A 52 3.50 20.49 -2.75
CA SER A 52 3.67 19.44 -3.78
C SER A 52 2.40 18.93 -4.48
N LYS A 53 1.34 19.76 -4.58
CA LYS A 53 0.01 19.30 -5.00
C LYS A 53 -0.07 18.68 -6.40
N THR A 54 0.74 19.12 -7.37
CA THR A 54 0.62 18.64 -8.77
C THR A 54 1.58 17.50 -9.11
N VAL A 55 2.79 17.49 -8.55
CA VAL A 55 3.82 16.48 -8.84
C VAL A 55 3.54 15.16 -8.12
N SER A 56 3.11 15.21 -6.86
CA SER A 56 2.87 14.00 -6.05
C SER A 56 1.68 13.15 -6.54
N GLU A 57 0.67 13.79 -7.15
CA GLU A 57 -0.51 13.08 -7.64
C GLU A 57 -0.20 12.22 -8.87
N ALA A 58 0.61 12.75 -9.81
CA ALA A 58 1.04 12.01 -10.98
C ALA A 58 1.90 10.80 -10.60
N GLU A 59 2.89 10.99 -9.73
CA GLU A 59 3.78 9.92 -9.24
C GLU A 59 3.01 8.81 -8.53
N SER A 60 2.03 9.18 -7.70
CA SER A 60 1.14 8.22 -7.05
C SER A 60 0.32 7.44 -8.08
N ARG A 61 -0.28 8.09 -9.08
CA ARG A 61 -1.07 7.42 -10.13
C ARG A 61 -0.22 6.46 -10.96
N ILE A 62 0.99 6.84 -11.31
CA ILE A 62 1.93 6.00 -12.07
C ILE A 62 2.34 4.80 -11.23
N PHE A 63 2.60 4.97 -9.94
CA PHE A 63 2.86 3.85 -9.03
C PHE A 63 1.68 2.89 -8.95
N TRP A 64 0.46 3.39 -8.71
CA TRP A 64 -0.74 2.55 -8.62
C TRP A 64 -1.03 1.83 -9.94
N LEU A 65 -0.81 2.51 -11.07
CA LEU A 65 -0.97 1.92 -12.41
C LEU A 65 0.08 0.83 -12.65
N GLY A 66 1.34 1.05 -12.31
CA GLY A 66 2.40 0.04 -12.40
C GLY A 66 2.16 -1.16 -11.47
N LEU A 67 1.74 -0.89 -10.22
CA LEU A 67 1.43 -1.90 -9.21
C LEU A 67 0.25 -2.80 -9.61
N ILE A 68 -0.68 -2.30 -10.42
CA ILE A 68 -1.82 -3.07 -10.95
C ILE A 68 -1.49 -3.70 -12.31
N ALA A 69 -0.80 -2.98 -13.20
CA ALA A 69 -0.45 -3.46 -14.53
C ALA A 69 0.46 -4.69 -14.47
N CYS A 70 1.43 -4.69 -13.55
CA CYS A 70 2.36 -5.82 -13.40
C CYS A 70 1.64 -7.14 -13.04
N PRO A 71 0.81 -7.24 -11.99
CA PRO A 71 0.05 -8.46 -11.71
C PRO A 71 -0.97 -8.80 -12.81
N VAL A 72 -1.57 -7.82 -13.49
CA VAL A 72 -2.45 -8.09 -14.65
C VAL A 72 -1.68 -8.80 -15.78
N LEU A 73 -0.47 -8.35 -16.10
CA LEU A 73 0.40 -9.01 -17.08
C LEU A 73 0.75 -10.44 -16.65
N TRP A 74 1.05 -10.66 -15.36
CA TRP A 74 1.29 -12.00 -14.82
C TRP A 74 0.06 -12.91 -14.90
N VAL A 75 -1.13 -12.39 -14.66
CA VAL A 75 -2.39 -13.14 -14.81
C VAL A 75 -2.63 -13.53 -16.27
N ILE A 76 -2.38 -12.63 -17.23
CA ILE A 76 -2.47 -12.97 -18.66
C ILE A 76 -1.50 -14.10 -19.00
N PHE A 77 -0.24 -14.01 -18.55
CA PHE A 77 0.72 -15.10 -18.70
C PHE A 77 0.29 -16.38 -17.99
N ALA A 78 -0.42 -16.30 -16.87
CA ALA A 78 -0.97 -17.45 -16.15
C ALA A 78 -2.01 -18.18 -17.00
N PHE A 79 -2.94 -17.44 -17.59
CA PHE A 79 -3.94 -17.99 -18.49
C PHE A 79 -3.32 -18.64 -19.73
N SER A 80 -2.31 -17.99 -20.34
CA SER A 80 -1.58 -18.58 -21.46
C SER A 80 -0.80 -19.85 -21.07
N ALA A 81 -0.16 -19.86 -19.90
CA ALA A 81 0.60 -21.01 -19.41
C ALA A 81 -0.31 -22.18 -18.98
N LEU A 82 -1.49 -21.89 -18.43
CA LEU A 82 -2.54 -22.86 -18.12
C LEU A 82 -2.99 -23.60 -19.38
N PHE A 83 -3.27 -22.87 -20.46
CA PHE A 83 -3.70 -23.48 -21.72
C PHE A 83 -2.57 -24.28 -22.41
N SER A 84 -1.31 -23.92 -22.15
CA SER A 84 -0.14 -24.60 -22.70
C SER A 84 0.26 -25.88 -21.93
N PHE A 85 -0.41 -26.22 -20.82
CA PHE A 85 -0.12 -27.40 -19.94
C PHE A 85 1.35 -27.56 -19.53
N ARG A 86 2.12 -26.47 -19.49
CA ARG A 86 3.53 -26.48 -19.08
C ARG A 86 3.63 -26.30 -17.55
N VAL A 87 3.51 -27.39 -16.80
CA VAL A 87 3.51 -27.40 -15.32
C VAL A 87 4.71 -26.66 -14.69
N LYS A 88 5.89 -26.70 -15.32
CA LYS A 88 7.08 -25.95 -14.86
C LYS A 88 6.91 -24.43 -14.91
N TRP A 89 6.18 -23.92 -15.90
CA TRP A 89 5.92 -22.48 -16.04
C TRP A 89 4.78 -22.04 -15.13
N LEU A 90 3.81 -22.92 -14.86
CA LEU A 90 2.72 -22.67 -13.92
C LEU A 90 3.22 -22.29 -12.52
N ALA A 91 4.21 -23.01 -11.99
CA ALA A 91 4.79 -22.72 -10.67
C ALA A 91 5.43 -21.32 -10.60
N VAL A 92 6.13 -20.89 -11.66
CA VAL A 92 6.74 -19.56 -11.73
C VAL A 92 5.67 -18.47 -11.78
N VAL A 93 4.61 -18.70 -12.54
CA VAL A 93 3.53 -17.73 -12.67
C VAL A 93 2.72 -17.60 -11.38
N ILE A 94 2.42 -18.71 -10.69
CA ILE A 94 1.73 -18.68 -9.39
C ILE A 94 2.56 -17.87 -8.38
N MET A 95 3.88 -18.10 -8.31
CA MET A 95 4.76 -17.32 -7.45
C MET A 95 4.74 -15.83 -7.81
N GLY A 96 4.78 -15.48 -9.09
CA GLY A 96 4.64 -14.09 -9.57
C GLY A 96 3.35 -13.42 -9.12
N VAL A 97 2.22 -14.12 -9.29
CA VAL A 97 0.90 -13.60 -8.90
C VAL A 97 0.81 -13.41 -7.38
N VAL A 98 1.29 -14.37 -6.59
CA VAL A 98 1.23 -14.29 -5.12
C VAL A 98 2.11 -13.17 -4.58
N LEU A 99 3.36 -13.05 -5.05
CA LEU A 99 4.28 -12.00 -4.61
C LEU A 99 3.74 -10.60 -4.95
N GLN A 100 3.33 -10.38 -6.20
CA GLN A 100 2.79 -9.08 -6.61
C GLN A 100 1.44 -8.78 -5.94
N GLY A 101 0.61 -9.81 -5.74
CA GLY A 101 -0.66 -9.70 -5.01
C GLY A 101 -0.48 -9.31 -3.56
N ALA A 102 0.51 -9.88 -2.86
CA ALA A 102 0.84 -9.50 -1.48
C ALA A 102 1.30 -8.04 -1.37
N ASN A 103 2.11 -7.56 -2.33
CA ASN A 103 2.48 -6.14 -2.41
C ASN A 103 1.25 -5.26 -2.62
N LEU A 104 0.40 -5.58 -3.60
CA LEU A 104 -0.82 -4.83 -3.89
C LEU A 104 -1.73 -4.76 -2.67
N TYR A 105 -1.98 -5.90 -2.02
CA TYR A 105 -2.81 -5.96 -0.81
C TYR A 105 -2.25 -5.10 0.33
N GLY A 106 -0.94 -5.21 0.61
CA GLY A 106 -0.27 -4.40 1.63
C GLY A 106 -0.41 -2.90 1.38
N TYR A 107 -0.20 -2.45 0.14
CA TYR A 107 -0.34 -1.04 -0.23
C TYR A 107 -1.77 -0.53 -0.19
N ILE A 108 -2.76 -1.34 -0.60
CA ILE A 108 -4.19 -1.00 -0.47
C ILE A 108 -4.53 -0.80 1.01
N ARG A 109 -4.06 -1.69 1.88
CA ARG A 109 -4.30 -1.62 3.32
C ARG A 109 -3.62 -0.39 3.94
N CYS A 110 -2.42 0.00 3.50
CA CYS A 110 -1.80 1.29 3.86
C CYS A 110 -2.68 2.48 3.45
N LYS A 111 -3.17 2.51 2.20
CA LYS A 111 -3.95 3.64 1.66
C LYS A 111 -5.33 3.77 2.33
N VAL A 112 -6.01 2.65 2.58
CA VAL A 112 -7.32 2.65 3.25
C VAL A 112 -7.19 3.00 4.72
N GLY A 113 -6.17 2.47 5.43
CA GLY A 113 -5.89 2.81 6.82
C GLY A 113 -5.61 4.31 6.99
N SER A 114 -4.71 4.83 6.16
CA SER A 114 -4.33 6.25 6.16
C SER A 114 -5.51 7.20 5.99
N ARG A 115 -6.48 6.88 5.12
CA ARG A 115 -7.71 7.69 4.97
C ARG A 115 -8.59 7.67 6.22
N LYS A 116 -8.76 6.51 6.86
CA LYS A 116 -9.57 6.37 8.07
C LYS A 116 -8.98 7.16 9.24
N ASP A 117 -7.65 7.11 9.40
CA ASP A 117 -6.94 7.87 10.44
C ASP A 117 -7.08 9.38 10.22
N LEU A 118 -6.97 9.85 8.97
CA LEU A 118 -7.17 11.27 8.63
C LEU A 118 -8.60 11.74 8.92
N THR A 119 -9.61 10.96 8.52
CA THR A 119 -11.01 11.29 8.78
C THR A 119 -11.30 11.31 10.28
N SER A 120 -10.84 10.31 11.04
CA SER A 120 -11.04 10.27 12.49
C SER A 120 -10.36 11.43 13.22
N MET A 121 -9.13 11.77 12.83
CA MET A 121 -8.45 12.95 13.35
C MET A 121 -9.25 14.23 13.05
N ALA A 122 -9.64 14.47 11.79
CA ALA A 122 -10.42 15.65 11.42
C ALA A 122 -11.75 15.76 12.20
N THR A 123 -12.49 14.66 12.32
CA THR A 123 -13.74 14.61 13.11
C THR A 123 -13.50 14.91 14.59
N SER A 124 -12.42 14.40 15.19
CA SER A 124 -12.10 14.67 16.59
C SER A 124 -11.65 16.12 16.85
N TYR A 125 -10.92 16.73 15.92
CA TYR A 125 -10.56 18.16 16.01
C TYR A 125 -11.78 19.06 15.86
N LEU A 126 -12.63 18.80 14.87
CA LEU A 126 -13.87 19.54 14.66
C LEU A 126 -14.85 19.35 15.83
N GLY A 127 -14.99 18.12 16.34
CA GLY A 127 -15.80 17.84 17.53
C GLY A 127 -15.28 18.55 18.78
N LYS A 128 -13.95 18.63 18.98
CA LYS A 128 -13.34 19.41 20.06
C LYS A 128 -13.55 20.91 19.90
N GLN A 129 -13.50 21.45 18.68
CA GLN A 129 -13.80 22.85 18.42
C GLN A 129 -15.27 23.17 18.69
N PHE A 130 -16.18 22.31 18.24
CA PHE A 130 -17.62 22.47 18.49
C PHE A 130 -17.97 22.38 19.98
N LEU A 131 -17.41 21.39 20.71
CA LEU A 131 -17.56 21.29 22.17
C LEU A 131 -16.99 22.51 22.92
N ARG A 132 -15.83 23.02 22.51
CA ARG A 132 -15.28 24.25 23.11
C ARG A 132 -16.17 25.47 22.88
N GLN A 133 -16.88 25.51 21.76
CA GLN A 133 -17.76 26.61 21.41
C GLN A 133 -19.05 26.58 22.24
N THR A 134 -19.63 25.40 22.50
CA THR A 134 -20.82 25.25 23.34
C THR A 134 -20.55 25.33 24.84
N THR A 135 -19.43 24.79 25.34
CA THR A 135 -19.06 24.90 26.77
C THR A 135 -18.55 26.30 27.14
N GLY A 136 -18.08 27.09 26.16
CA GLY A 136 -17.69 28.48 26.36
C GLY A 136 -18.87 29.42 26.65
N ASP A 137 -20.05 29.11 26.11
CA ASP A 137 -21.26 29.93 26.31
C ASP A 137 -21.96 29.63 27.66
N ASP A 138 -21.82 28.42 28.21
CA ASP A 138 -22.44 28.02 29.49
C ASP A 138 -21.77 28.61 30.76
N GLN A 139 -20.57 29.21 30.65
CA GLN A 139 -19.90 29.87 31.80
C GLN A 139 -20.23 31.37 31.95
N THR A 140 -21.06 31.93 31.07
CA THR A 140 -21.43 33.37 31.06
C THR A 140 -22.87 33.68 31.46
N SER A 141 -23.65 32.72 31.99
CA SER A 141 -24.96 32.98 32.62
C SER A 141 -24.91 32.91 34.14
#